data_AF-A0AAU7KF97-F1
#
_entry.id   AF-A0AAU7KF97-F1
#
_cell.length_a   1.000
_cell.length_b   1.000
_cell.length_c   1.000
_cell.angle_alpha   90.00
_cell.angle_beta   90.00
_cell.angle_gamma   90.00
#
_symmetry.space_group_name_H-M   'P 1'
#
loop_
_entity.id
_entity.type
_entity.pdbx_description
1 polymer ?
#
loop_
_entity_poly.entity_id
_entity_poly.type
_entity_poly.pdbx_seq_one_letter_code
_entity_poly.pdbx_strand_id
1 'polypeptide(L)'
;MLAEWLTASLEADASSPDRPIKGREGSLKGGRYRIEGPGLLRLIPDTVGADARACVLSVGIHGNETAPIELLGDCLARLEAGLASVGAPVLVILGNLEAIRRNTRFVETNLNRLFRRELDQPGDEAVRARELMAAVDAFFADHSQLPRLHYDLHTAIRDSHYPRFVVDPFAETRTDSEQWHWMAGAGIQAALKQHQHSWTFSHYSKHYHGAQAFTLELGKALPFGHNDLEPLEPMGRLIQSLIAGQLPESGEIQQLDGFAVAVEVFRESEDFALCFADDIPNFTEFAPGTVVARDAQAGDTRIGDEPLKVVFPNARVELGARAALLVRPVRLTSA
;
A
#
# COMPACT_ATOMS: atom_id res chain seq x y z
N MET A 1 4.83 -11.01 -21.33
CA MET A 1 4.01 -10.72 -20.14
C MET A 1 4.23 -9.30 -19.63
N LEU A 2 5.38 -8.98 -19.00
CA LEU A 2 5.56 -7.73 -18.26
C LEU A 2 5.50 -6.50 -19.18
N ALA A 3 6.29 -6.51 -20.26
CA ALA A 3 6.30 -5.41 -21.23
C ALA A 3 4.92 -5.19 -21.85
N GLU A 4 4.23 -6.27 -22.23
CA GLU A 4 2.87 -6.19 -22.79
C GLU A 4 1.88 -5.59 -21.79
N TRP A 5 1.93 -6.01 -20.52
CA TRP A 5 1.05 -5.50 -19.48
C TRP A 5 1.35 -4.04 -19.13
N LEU A 6 2.62 -3.64 -19.03
CA LEU A 6 3.01 -2.25 -18.80
C LEU A 6 2.60 -1.35 -19.96
N THR A 7 2.86 -1.74 -21.21
CA THR A 7 2.38 -1.02 -22.41
C THR A 7 0.86 -0.88 -22.39
N ALA A 8 0.12 -1.96 -22.13
CA ALA A 8 -1.35 -1.93 -22.01
C ALA A 8 -1.87 -1.00 -20.92
N SER A 9 -1.06 -0.78 -19.88
CA SER A 9 -1.45 0.00 -18.72
C SER A 9 -1.04 1.47 -18.84
N LEU A 10 0.10 1.75 -19.46
CA LEU A 10 0.75 3.07 -19.41
C LEU A 10 0.83 3.78 -20.76
N GLU A 11 0.58 3.12 -21.89
CA GLU A 11 0.49 3.80 -23.18
C GLU A 11 -0.96 4.29 -23.43
N ALA A 12 -1.10 5.57 -23.77
CA ALA A 12 -2.39 6.28 -23.88
C ALA A 12 -3.23 5.90 -25.11
N ASP A 13 -2.75 5.02 -25.98
CA ASP A 13 -3.40 4.73 -27.26
C ASP A 13 -4.44 3.59 -27.13
N ALA A 14 -5.48 3.85 -26.35
CA ALA A 14 -6.74 3.09 -26.43
C ALA A 14 -7.43 3.24 -27.81
N SER A 15 -6.87 4.07 -28.70
CA SER A 15 -7.31 4.31 -30.07
C SER A 15 -6.54 3.52 -31.14
N SER A 16 -5.50 2.75 -30.82
CA SER A 16 -4.92 1.82 -31.79
C SER A 16 -5.86 0.63 -31.98
N PRO A 17 -6.48 0.42 -33.16
CA PRO A 17 -7.52 -0.59 -33.36
C PRO A 17 -7.01 -2.04 -33.29
N ASP A 18 -5.69 -2.24 -33.21
CA ASP A 18 -5.09 -3.57 -33.26
C ASP A 18 -4.91 -4.20 -31.87
N ARG A 19 -6.02 -4.82 -31.45
CA ARG A 19 -6.22 -5.85 -30.42
C ARG A 19 -6.43 -5.39 -28.97
N PRO A 20 -7.63 -5.63 -28.39
CA PRO A 20 -7.82 -5.47 -26.95
C PRO A 20 -6.83 -6.38 -26.19
N ILE A 21 -6.10 -5.79 -25.24
CA ILE A 21 -5.13 -6.53 -24.42
C ILE A 21 -5.83 -7.26 -23.26
N LYS A 22 -7.03 -6.80 -22.88
CA LYS A 22 -7.92 -7.50 -21.95
C LYS A 22 -8.23 -8.91 -22.46
N GLY A 23 -8.02 -9.90 -21.59
CA GLY A 23 -8.22 -11.31 -21.88
C GLY A 23 -7.00 -12.00 -22.51
N ARG A 24 -5.89 -11.29 -22.79
CA ARG A 24 -4.64 -11.95 -23.17
C ARG A 24 -4.13 -12.78 -22.00
N GLU A 25 -3.70 -14.00 -22.32
CA GLU A 25 -3.14 -14.95 -21.38
C GLU A 25 -1.91 -15.62 -21.96
N GLY A 26 -1.07 -16.17 -21.09
CA GLY A 26 0.12 -16.91 -21.48
C GLY A 26 0.62 -17.80 -20.35
N SER A 27 1.41 -18.80 -20.70
CA SER A 27 1.96 -19.76 -19.73
C SER A 27 3.13 -19.15 -18.95
N LEU A 28 3.21 -19.53 -17.68
CA LEU A 28 4.35 -19.30 -16.80
C LEU A 28 4.77 -20.65 -16.21
N LYS A 29 5.94 -20.71 -15.59
CA LYS A 29 6.30 -21.89 -14.81
C LYS A 29 5.32 -22.07 -13.64
N GLY A 30 4.65 -23.22 -13.58
CA GLY A 30 3.68 -23.55 -12.53
C GLY A 30 2.30 -22.90 -12.67
N GLY A 31 2.02 -22.20 -13.78
CA GLY A 31 0.72 -21.56 -13.97
C GLY A 31 0.60 -20.78 -15.27
N ARG A 32 -0.26 -19.78 -15.24
CA ARG A 32 -0.49 -18.84 -16.34
C ARG A 32 -0.75 -17.43 -15.81
N TYR A 33 -0.57 -16.44 -16.67
CA TYR A 33 -1.03 -15.08 -16.42
C TYR A 33 -2.26 -14.77 -17.28
N ARG A 34 -3.07 -13.81 -16.82
CA ARG A 34 -4.16 -13.20 -17.59
C ARG A 34 -4.20 -11.70 -17.34
N ILE A 35 -4.24 -10.90 -18.39
CA ILE A 35 -4.43 -9.45 -18.29
C ILE A 35 -5.94 -9.17 -18.24
N GLU A 36 -6.43 -8.71 -17.09
CA GLU A 36 -7.86 -8.45 -16.86
C GLU A 36 -8.30 -7.06 -17.33
N GLY A 37 -7.33 -6.15 -17.48
CA GLY A 37 -7.53 -4.77 -17.93
C GLY A 37 -6.30 -3.92 -17.66
N PRO A 38 -6.37 -2.61 -17.96
CA PRO A 38 -5.29 -1.67 -17.66
C PRO A 38 -4.91 -1.71 -16.17
N GLY A 39 -3.63 -2.00 -15.90
CA GLY A 39 -3.09 -2.13 -14.56
C GLY A 39 -3.57 -3.35 -13.77
N LEU A 40 -4.28 -4.30 -14.38
CA LEU A 40 -4.80 -5.49 -13.68
C LEU A 40 -4.25 -6.77 -14.32
N LEU A 41 -3.41 -7.48 -13.59
CA LEU A 41 -2.79 -8.74 -14.00
C LEU A 41 -3.12 -9.83 -12.99
N ARG A 42 -3.66 -10.96 -13.45
CA ARG A 42 -3.91 -12.13 -12.61
C ARG A 42 -2.88 -13.21 -12.89
N LEU A 43 -2.28 -13.76 -11.84
CA LEU A 43 -1.47 -14.97 -11.87
C LEU A 43 -2.33 -16.13 -11.35
N ILE A 44 -2.37 -17.21 -12.12
CA ILE A 44 -3.23 -18.36 -11.85
C ILE A 44 -2.34 -19.61 -11.80
N PRO A 45 -2.19 -20.27 -10.64
CA PRO A 45 -1.38 -21.47 -10.54
C PRO A 45 -2.07 -22.67 -11.21
N ASP A 46 -1.28 -23.58 -11.77
CA ASP A 46 -1.77 -24.89 -12.25
C ASP A 46 -2.10 -25.80 -11.07
N THR A 47 -1.35 -25.66 -9.97
CA THR A 47 -1.59 -26.34 -8.70
C THR A 47 -1.37 -25.35 -7.57
N VAL A 48 -2.38 -25.19 -6.72
CA VAL A 48 -2.32 -24.30 -5.56
C VAL A 48 -1.39 -24.91 -4.52
N GLY A 49 -0.38 -24.16 -4.10
CA GLY A 49 0.58 -24.54 -3.05
C GLY A 49 -0.09 -24.72 -1.68
N ALA A 50 0.51 -25.54 -0.82
CA ALA A 50 -0.05 -25.84 0.51
C ALA A 50 -0.17 -24.60 1.41
N ASP A 51 0.77 -23.65 1.28
CA ASP A 51 0.82 -22.40 2.03
C ASP A 51 0.29 -21.21 1.22
N ALA A 52 -0.39 -21.48 0.10
CA ALA A 52 -0.86 -20.44 -0.80
C ALA A 52 -1.97 -19.58 -0.16
N ARG A 53 -1.94 -18.30 -0.50
CA ARG A 53 -2.95 -17.30 -0.13
C ARG A 53 -3.55 -16.70 -1.39
N ALA A 54 -4.77 -16.19 -1.28
CA ALA A 54 -5.29 -15.27 -2.27
C ALA A 54 -4.62 -13.91 -2.06
N CYS A 55 -3.62 -13.60 -2.87
CA CYS A 55 -2.78 -12.41 -2.69
C CYS A 55 -3.21 -11.28 -3.61
N VAL A 56 -3.48 -10.11 -3.06
CA VAL A 56 -3.53 -8.84 -3.80
C VAL A 56 -2.22 -8.09 -3.55
N LEU A 57 -1.53 -7.71 -4.62
CA LEU A 57 -0.31 -6.91 -4.57
C LEU A 57 -0.58 -5.62 -5.36
N SER A 58 -0.71 -4.49 -4.68
CA SER A 58 -0.91 -3.20 -5.33
C SER A 58 0.30 -2.30 -5.19
N VAL A 59 0.60 -1.56 -6.26
CA VAL A 59 1.66 -0.56 -6.33
C VAL A 59 1.14 0.65 -7.10
N GLY A 60 1.77 1.81 -6.93
CA GLY A 60 1.44 2.99 -7.71
C GLY A 60 0.02 3.51 -7.48
N ILE A 61 -0.57 3.28 -6.30
CA ILE A 61 -1.80 3.96 -5.87
C ILE A 61 -1.57 5.48 -5.87
N HIS A 62 -0.37 5.91 -5.48
CA HIS A 62 0.17 7.22 -5.83
C HIS A 62 1.20 7.09 -6.96
N GLY A 63 1.12 7.97 -7.96
CA GLY A 63 1.89 7.82 -9.19
C GLY A 63 3.38 8.11 -9.09
N ASN A 64 3.80 8.90 -8.11
CA ASN A 64 5.19 9.30 -7.89
C ASN A 64 5.97 8.31 -6.99
N GLU A 65 5.35 7.22 -6.57
CA GLU A 65 5.93 6.23 -5.65
C GLU A 65 6.42 5.03 -6.46
N THR A 66 7.60 5.19 -7.10
CA THR A 66 8.03 4.30 -8.18
C THR A 66 8.84 3.08 -7.74
N ALA A 67 9.52 3.12 -6.59
CA ALA A 67 10.34 2.00 -6.10
C ALA A 67 9.55 0.67 -5.98
N PRO A 68 8.31 0.65 -5.44
CA PRO A 68 7.54 -0.58 -5.38
C PRO A 68 7.08 -1.10 -6.75
N ILE A 69 6.89 -0.19 -7.72
CA ILE A 69 6.56 -0.56 -9.10
C ILE A 69 7.75 -1.31 -9.73
N GLU A 70 8.96 -0.80 -9.55
CA GLU A 70 10.20 -1.44 -10.03
C GLU A 70 10.45 -2.78 -9.33
N LEU A 71 10.32 -2.82 -8.00
CA LEU A 71 10.46 -4.05 -7.20
C LEU A 71 9.50 -5.16 -7.66
N LEU A 72 8.23 -4.81 -7.88
CA LEU A 72 7.24 -5.77 -8.36
C LEU A 72 7.51 -6.15 -9.83
N GLY A 73 7.97 -5.21 -10.65
CA GLY A 73 8.45 -5.45 -12.00
C GLY A 73 9.56 -6.50 -12.05
N ASP A 74 10.56 -6.40 -11.17
CA ASP A 74 11.65 -7.39 -11.07
C ASP A 74 11.13 -8.77 -10.68
N CYS A 75 10.16 -8.85 -9.76
CA CYS A 75 9.52 -10.12 -9.38
C CYS A 75 8.78 -10.75 -10.57
N LEU A 76 8.04 -9.94 -11.34
CA LEU A 76 7.31 -10.39 -12.53
C LEU A 76 8.26 -10.80 -13.68
N ALA A 77 9.36 -10.08 -13.87
CA ALA A 77 10.38 -10.41 -14.86
C ALA A 77 11.03 -11.78 -14.56
N ARG A 78 11.25 -12.10 -13.28
CA ARG A 78 11.75 -13.43 -12.86
C ARG A 78 10.77 -14.55 -13.17
N LEU A 79 9.46 -14.32 -13.08
CA LEU A 79 8.45 -15.29 -13.52
C LEU A 79 8.50 -15.50 -15.04
N GLU A 80 8.57 -14.42 -15.80
CA GLU A 80 8.64 -14.46 -17.27
C GLU A 80 9.91 -15.17 -17.77
N ALA A 81 11.03 -15.00 -17.05
CA ALA A 81 12.28 -15.72 -17.30
C ALA A 81 12.29 -17.18 -16.81
N GLY A 82 11.22 -17.67 -16.16
CA GLY A 82 11.14 -19.03 -15.61
C GLY A 82 12.01 -19.28 -14.37
N LEU A 83 12.57 -18.22 -13.77
CA LEU A 83 13.41 -18.26 -12.57
C LEU A 83 12.57 -18.41 -11.29
N ALA A 84 11.29 -18.05 -11.36
CA ALA A 84 10.29 -18.25 -10.32
C ALA A 84 9.10 -19.03 -10.88
N SER A 85 8.28 -19.60 -10.00
CA SER A 85 7.05 -20.31 -10.37
C SER A 85 5.83 -19.67 -9.71
N VAL A 86 4.69 -19.73 -10.38
CA VAL A 86 3.40 -19.39 -9.79
C VAL A 86 2.90 -20.59 -8.98
N GLY A 87 2.58 -20.37 -7.71
CA GLY A 87 1.99 -21.40 -6.82
C GLY A 87 0.81 -20.88 -6.00
N ALA A 88 0.52 -19.58 -6.06
CA ALA A 88 -0.66 -18.97 -5.46
C ALA A 88 -1.45 -18.16 -6.48
N PRO A 89 -2.78 -18.02 -6.33
CA PRO A 89 -3.52 -17.01 -7.07
C PRO A 89 -3.12 -15.62 -6.60
N VAL A 90 -2.72 -14.76 -7.55
CA VAL A 90 -2.30 -13.38 -7.26
C VAL A 90 -3.02 -12.41 -8.19
N LEU A 91 -3.57 -11.34 -7.62
CA LEU A 91 -4.00 -10.16 -8.36
C LEU A 91 -2.95 -9.05 -8.17
N VAL A 92 -2.28 -8.71 -9.26
CA VAL A 92 -1.32 -7.60 -9.32
C VAL A 92 -2.03 -6.35 -9.86
N ILE A 93 -1.86 -5.24 -9.16
CA ILE A 93 -2.54 -3.97 -9.43
C ILE A 93 -1.54 -2.83 -9.60
N LEU A 94 -1.60 -2.12 -10.73
CA LEU A 94 -1.12 -0.74 -10.86
C LEU A 94 -2.27 0.21 -10.56
N GLY A 95 -2.13 1.01 -9.51
CA GLY A 95 -3.20 1.82 -8.95
C GLY A 95 -3.69 2.95 -9.85
N ASN A 96 -3.01 4.08 -9.81
CA ASN A 96 -3.37 5.31 -10.52
C ASN A 96 -2.53 5.48 -11.79
N LEU A 97 -2.98 4.88 -12.89
CA LEU A 97 -2.24 4.82 -14.16
C LEU A 97 -1.87 6.21 -14.69
N GLU A 98 -2.80 7.17 -14.63
CA GLU A 98 -2.53 8.51 -15.13
C GLU A 98 -1.56 9.28 -14.25
N ALA A 99 -1.67 9.17 -12.92
CA ALA A 99 -0.69 9.77 -12.02
C ALA A 99 0.71 9.17 -12.21
N ILE A 100 0.82 7.85 -12.47
CA ILE A 100 2.09 7.19 -12.79
C ILE A 100 2.71 7.80 -14.05
N ARG A 101 1.93 7.95 -15.14
CA ARG A 101 2.40 8.57 -16.39
C ARG A 101 2.90 10.00 -16.18
N ARG A 102 2.21 10.77 -15.33
CA ARG A 102 2.57 12.16 -15.03
C ARG A 102 3.68 12.29 -13.99
N ASN A 103 4.07 11.20 -13.35
CA ASN A 103 4.97 11.20 -12.19
C ASN A 103 4.50 12.16 -11.08
N THR A 104 3.19 12.19 -10.82
CA THR A 104 2.57 12.98 -9.76
C THR A 104 1.94 12.07 -8.71
N ARG A 105 1.70 12.59 -7.50
CA ARG A 105 1.06 11.81 -6.43
C ARG A 105 -0.34 11.33 -6.81
N PHE A 106 -1.14 12.24 -7.34
CA PHE A 106 -2.45 12.01 -7.92
C PHE A 106 -2.68 13.08 -9.01
N VAL A 107 -3.79 13.02 -9.74
CA VAL A 107 -4.15 14.00 -10.76
C VAL A 107 -5.07 15.06 -10.16
N GLU A 108 -6.23 14.65 -9.66
CA GLU A 108 -7.23 15.54 -9.07
C GLU A 108 -7.43 15.25 -7.58
N THR A 109 -7.66 13.99 -7.22
CA THR A 109 -7.95 13.59 -5.84
C THR A 109 -7.07 12.42 -5.42
N ASN A 110 -6.69 12.39 -4.14
CA ASN A 110 -5.93 11.29 -3.60
C ASN A 110 -6.71 9.97 -3.66
N LEU A 111 -6.34 9.08 -4.60
CA LEU A 111 -6.95 7.77 -4.80
C LEU A 111 -7.01 6.94 -3.49
N ASN A 112 -5.99 7.02 -2.64
CA ASN A 112 -5.92 6.28 -1.37
C ASN A 112 -6.82 6.86 -0.25
N ARG A 113 -7.81 7.68 -0.61
CA ARG A 113 -8.89 8.18 0.26
C ARG A 113 -10.28 7.80 -0.23
N LEU A 114 -10.38 7.08 -1.34
CA LEU A 114 -11.64 6.82 -2.04
C LEU A 114 -12.17 5.39 -1.84
N PHE A 115 -11.44 4.51 -1.16
CA PHE A 115 -11.76 3.08 -1.11
C PHE A 115 -12.82 2.75 -0.05
N ARG A 116 -14.09 3.05 -0.37
CA ARG A 116 -15.29 2.68 0.39
C ARG A 116 -16.44 2.32 -0.55
N ARG A 117 -17.32 1.40 -0.15
CA ARG A 117 -18.42 0.92 -1.01
C ARG A 117 -19.41 2.03 -1.37
N GLU A 118 -19.58 3.00 -0.49
CA GLU A 118 -20.49 4.14 -0.65
C GLU A 118 -19.86 5.31 -1.44
N LEU A 119 -18.80 5.05 -2.24
CA LEU A 119 -18.15 6.08 -3.05
C LEU A 119 -19.06 6.56 -4.20
N ASP A 120 -19.65 7.73 -4.02
CA ASP A 120 -20.52 8.43 -4.96
C ASP A 120 -19.84 9.59 -5.71
N GLN A 121 -18.62 9.96 -5.31
CA GLN A 121 -17.88 11.07 -5.91
C GLN A 121 -17.61 10.83 -7.41
N PRO A 122 -17.72 11.89 -8.25
CA PRO A 122 -17.29 11.86 -9.64
C PRO A 122 -15.76 12.00 -9.74
N GLY A 123 -15.23 11.96 -10.97
CA GLY A 123 -13.80 12.12 -11.24
C GLY A 123 -13.10 10.82 -11.59
N ASP A 124 -11.97 10.96 -12.27
CA ASP A 124 -11.23 9.82 -12.84
C ASP A 124 -10.66 8.91 -11.75
N GLU A 125 -10.11 9.46 -10.66
CA GLU A 125 -9.67 8.63 -9.52
C GLU A 125 -10.84 7.91 -8.83
N ALA A 126 -12.03 8.50 -8.76
CA ALA A 126 -13.19 7.83 -8.19
C ALA A 126 -13.69 6.68 -9.08
N VAL A 127 -13.65 6.86 -10.40
CA VAL A 127 -13.91 5.77 -11.37
C VAL A 127 -12.88 4.66 -11.20
N ARG A 128 -11.59 5.01 -11.10
CA ARG A 128 -10.52 4.02 -10.88
C ARG A 128 -10.67 3.30 -9.54
N ALA A 129 -11.02 3.99 -8.46
CA ALA A 129 -11.27 3.38 -7.16
C ALA A 129 -12.37 2.31 -7.25
N ARG A 130 -13.50 2.61 -7.91
CA ARG A 130 -14.59 1.64 -8.12
C ARG A 130 -14.14 0.42 -8.92
N GLU A 131 -13.35 0.62 -9.97
CA GLU A 131 -12.78 -0.47 -10.76
C GLU A 131 -11.88 -1.39 -9.91
N LEU A 132 -10.97 -0.80 -9.13
CA LEU A 132 -10.05 -1.55 -8.27
C LEU A 132 -10.78 -2.30 -7.15
N MET A 133 -11.79 -1.67 -6.52
CA MET A 133 -12.65 -2.32 -5.51
C MET A 133 -13.38 -3.52 -6.12
N ALA A 134 -13.97 -3.36 -7.31
CA ALA A 134 -14.67 -4.46 -7.99
C ALA A 134 -13.72 -5.60 -8.39
N ALA A 135 -12.49 -5.30 -8.79
CA ALA A 135 -11.48 -6.30 -9.10
C ALA A 135 -11.08 -7.12 -7.87
N VAL A 136 -10.90 -6.45 -6.72
CA VAL A 136 -10.61 -7.09 -5.44
C VAL A 136 -11.80 -7.92 -4.95
N ASP A 137 -13.02 -7.41 -5.06
CA ASP A 137 -14.25 -8.13 -4.71
C ASP A 137 -14.34 -9.45 -5.48
N ALA A 138 -14.18 -9.39 -6.81
CA ALA A 138 -14.21 -10.56 -7.67
C ALA A 138 -13.08 -11.54 -7.33
N PHE A 139 -11.85 -11.06 -7.18
CA PHE A 139 -10.70 -11.90 -6.87
C PHE A 139 -10.86 -12.67 -5.55
N PHE A 140 -11.28 -12.00 -4.48
CA PHE A 140 -11.49 -12.68 -3.20
C PHE A 140 -12.72 -13.59 -3.19
N ALA A 141 -13.73 -13.33 -4.02
CA ALA A 141 -14.85 -14.24 -4.22
C ALA A 141 -14.41 -15.53 -4.94
N ASP A 142 -13.64 -15.39 -6.04
CA ASP A 142 -13.09 -16.51 -6.82
C ASP A 142 -12.22 -17.45 -5.97
N HIS A 143 -11.52 -16.89 -4.99
CA HIS A 143 -10.57 -17.60 -4.13
C HIS A 143 -11.01 -17.65 -2.66
N SER A 144 -12.32 -17.70 -2.43
CA SER A 144 -12.93 -17.66 -1.09
C SER A 144 -12.47 -18.73 -0.09
N GLN A 145 -11.88 -19.83 -0.58
CA GLN A 145 -11.36 -20.95 0.22
C GLN A 145 -9.94 -20.71 0.74
N LEU A 146 -9.23 -19.68 0.27
CA LEU A 146 -7.86 -19.38 0.66
C LEU A 146 -7.82 -18.21 1.66
N PRO A 147 -6.82 -18.18 2.57
CA PRO A 147 -6.55 -16.99 3.37
C PRO A 147 -6.29 -15.79 2.46
N ARG A 148 -6.87 -14.64 2.81
CA ARG A 148 -6.82 -13.41 2.00
C ARG A 148 -5.69 -12.52 2.48
N LEU A 149 -4.87 -12.04 1.56
CA LEU A 149 -3.76 -11.14 1.82
C LEU A 149 -3.83 -9.95 0.86
N HIS A 150 -3.56 -8.74 1.36
CA HIS A 150 -3.41 -7.56 0.51
C HIS A 150 -2.25 -6.68 0.97
N TYR A 151 -1.18 -6.64 0.19
CA TYR A 151 -0.06 -5.74 0.41
C TYR A 151 -0.13 -4.58 -0.59
N ASP A 152 -0.39 -3.40 -0.05
CA ASP A 152 -0.41 -2.15 -0.77
C ASP A 152 0.93 -1.44 -0.54
N LEU A 153 1.80 -1.42 -1.55
CA LEU A 153 3.17 -0.96 -1.44
C LEU A 153 3.30 0.50 -1.90
N HIS A 154 3.83 1.33 -1.00
CA HIS A 154 3.95 2.78 -1.11
C HIS A 154 5.40 3.19 -0.82
N THR A 155 5.68 4.47 -1.03
CA THR A 155 6.87 5.14 -0.50
C THR A 155 6.48 6.49 0.08
N ALA A 156 7.20 6.93 1.10
CA ALA A 156 6.93 8.20 1.75
C ALA A 156 7.59 9.37 0.98
N ILE A 157 6.89 10.50 0.94
CA ILE A 157 7.46 11.76 0.41
C ILE A 157 8.49 12.35 1.39
N ARG A 158 8.29 12.12 2.69
CA ARG A 158 9.14 12.64 3.76
C ARG A 158 10.14 11.58 4.22
N ASP A 159 11.26 12.06 4.75
CA ASP A 159 12.21 11.21 5.45
C ASP A 159 11.55 10.62 6.71
N SER A 160 12.15 9.59 7.30
CA SER A 160 11.59 8.87 8.44
C SER A 160 12.70 8.37 9.34
N HIS A 161 12.49 8.42 10.66
CA HIS A 161 13.35 7.69 11.61
C HIS A 161 13.26 6.17 11.42
N TYR A 162 12.18 5.70 10.79
CA TYR A 162 12.01 4.32 10.33
C TYR A 162 11.83 4.33 8.81
N PRO A 163 12.92 4.23 8.03
CA PRO A 163 12.86 4.28 6.56
C PRO A 163 11.80 3.36 5.94
N ARG A 164 11.56 2.20 6.55
CA ARG A 164 10.51 1.27 6.16
C ARG A 164 9.60 0.95 7.33
N PHE A 165 8.30 1.20 7.15
CA PHE A 165 7.30 0.91 8.16
C PHE A 165 6.01 0.44 7.53
N VAL A 166 5.18 -0.22 8.33
CA VAL A 166 3.88 -0.75 7.89
C VAL A 166 2.76 -0.05 8.64
N VAL A 167 1.67 0.25 7.94
CA VAL A 167 0.41 0.71 8.54
C VAL A 167 -0.59 -0.43 8.54
N ASP A 168 -1.04 -0.77 9.73
CA ASP A 168 -2.09 -1.74 10.00
C ASP A 168 -3.43 -0.99 10.11
N PRO A 169 -4.32 -1.13 9.11
CA PRO A 169 -5.58 -0.42 9.10
C PRO A 169 -6.53 -0.96 10.18
N PHE A 170 -7.40 -0.10 10.68
CA PHE A 170 -8.40 -0.47 11.66
C PHE A 170 -9.50 -1.34 11.02
N ALA A 171 -9.77 -2.49 11.62
CA ALA A 171 -10.90 -3.35 11.29
C ALA A 171 -11.22 -4.27 12.47
N GLU A 172 -12.37 -4.94 12.42
CA GLU A 172 -12.73 -5.98 13.40
C GLU A 172 -11.81 -7.21 13.32
N THR A 173 -11.33 -7.53 12.11
CA THR A 173 -10.40 -8.63 11.89
C THR A 173 -9.05 -8.32 12.55
N ARG A 174 -8.62 -9.23 13.42
CA ARG A 174 -7.33 -9.14 14.09
C ARG A 174 -6.18 -9.43 13.12
N THR A 175 -5.06 -8.76 13.35
CA THR A 175 -3.83 -9.04 12.64
C THR A 175 -3.18 -10.30 13.17
N ASP A 176 -2.92 -11.26 12.29
CA ASP A 176 -2.27 -12.53 12.64
C ASP A 176 -0.80 -12.30 12.98
N SER A 177 -0.29 -12.97 14.03
CA SER A 177 1.07 -12.74 14.53
C SER A 177 2.17 -13.06 13.51
N GLU A 178 1.92 -14.02 12.62
CA GLU A 178 2.82 -14.37 11.52
C GLU A 178 3.13 -13.17 10.61
N GLN A 179 2.19 -12.23 10.45
CA GLN A 179 2.38 -11.07 9.59
C GLN A 179 3.51 -10.21 10.12
N TRP A 180 3.59 -10.03 11.44
CA TRP A 180 4.70 -9.29 12.06
C TRP A 180 6.05 -9.97 11.85
N HIS A 181 6.10 -11.30 11.91
CA HIS A 181 7.34 -12.03 11.61
C HIS A 181 7.76 -11.86 10.15
N TRP A 182 6.81 -11.92 9.21
CA TRP A 182 7.10 -11.70 7.79
C TRP A 182 7.54 -10.26 7.50
N MET A 183 6.90 -9.27 8.13
CA MET A 183 7.30 -7.87 8.01
C MET A 183 8.72 -7.65 8.54
N ALA A 184 9.07 -8.24 9.69
CA ALA A 184 10.42 -8.20 10.24
C ALA A 184 11.44 -8.86 9.28
N GLY A 185 11.13 -10.05 8.77
CA GLY A 185 11.96 -10.76 7.78
C GLY A 185 12.15 -9.99 6.47
N ALA A 186 11.14 -9.19 6.09
CA ALA A 186 11.18 -8.30 4.94
C ALA A 186 11.85 -6.94 5.21
N GLY A 187 12.44 -6.74 6.39
CA GLY A 187 13.20 -5.53 6.72
C GLY A 187 12.36 -4.30 7.03
N ILE A 188 11.08 -4.49 7.37
CA ILE A 188 10.24 -3.45 7.98
C ILE A 188 10.72 -3.20 9.41
N GLN A 189 10.74 -1.94 9.83
CA GLN A 189 11.36 -1.51 11.11
C GLN A 189 10.34 -1.03 12.13
N ALA A 190 9.16 -0.59 11.67
CA ALA A 190 8.09 -0.14 12.56
C ALA A 190 6.71 -0.55 12.03
N ALA A 191 5.76 -0.70 12.94
CA ALA A 191 4.37 -0.98 12.62
C ALA A 191 3.44 0.02 13.33
N LEU A 192 2.59 0.70 12.56
CA LEU A 192 1.62 1.68 13.04
C LEU A 192 0.20 1.12 12.96
N LYS A 193 -0.46 0.95 14.11
CA LYS A 193 -1.85 0.53 14.21
C LYS A 193 -2.80 1.73 14.18
N GLN A 194 -3.71 1.75 13.20
CA GLN A 194 -4.83 2.69 13.15
C GLN A 194 -5.92 2.29 14.15
N HIS A 195 -6.70 3.28 14.62
CA HIS A 195 -7.84 3.05 15.53
C HIS A 195 -9.21 3.35 14.92
N GLN A 196 -9.26 3.81 13.67
CA GLN A 196 -10.50 4.17 12.97
C GLN A 196 -10.38 3.95 11.46
N HIS A 197 -11.53 3.93 10.78
CA HIS A 197 -11.61 3.76 9.33
C HIS A 197 -10.83 4.87 8.60
N SER A 198 -10.08 4.51 7.56
CA SER A 198 -9.18 5.43 6.84
C SER A 198 -9.40 5.47 5.33
N TRP A 199 -10.30 4.63 4.80
CA TRP A 199 -10.68 4.52 3.38
C TRP A 199 -9.49 4.41 2.42
N THR A 200 -8.40 3.80 2.92
CA THR A 200 -7.24 3.39 2.13
C THR A 200 -7.51 2.05 1.46
N PHE A 201 -6.69 1.67 0.47
CA PHE A 201 -6.94 0.45 -0.28
C PHE A 201 -6.73 -0.82 0.56
N SER A 202 -5.68 -0.83 1.38
CA SER A 202 -5.47 -1.88 2.38
C SER A 202 -6.61 -1.95 3.41
N HIS A 203 -7.14 -0.79 3.84
CA HIS A 203 -8.30 -0.74 4.72
C HIS A 203 -9.55 -1.36 4.08
N TYR A 204 -9.81 -1.10 2.79
CA TYR A 204 -10.92 -1.72 2.07
C TYR A 204 -10.86 -3.25 2.13
N SER A 205 -9.70 -3.84 1.81
CA SER A 205 -9.54 -5.30 1.87
C SER A 205 -9.66 -5.86 3.29
N LYS A 206 -9.10 -5.17 4.29
CA LYS A 206 -9.24 -5.61 5.68
C LYS A 206 -10.68 -5.53 6.17
N HIS A 207 -11.32 -4.39 5.96
CA HIS A 207 -12.65 -4.08 6.49
C HIS A 207 -13.76 -4.89 5.80
N TYR A 208 -13.76 -4.96 4.46
CA TYR A 208 -14.86 -5.59 3.73
C TYR A 208 -14.63 -7.08 3.42
N HIS A 209 -13.38 -7.58 3.50
CA HIS A 209 -13.06 -8.98 3.17
C HIS A 209 -12.39 -9.74 4.31
N GLY A 210 -12.09 -9.10 5.44
CA GLY A 210 -11.35 -9.72 6.54
C GLY A 210 -9.96 -10.21 6.11
N ALA A 211 -9.34 -9.56 5.13
CA ALA A 211 -8.00 -9.91 4.68
C ALA A 211 -6.94 -9.45 5.69
N GLN A 212 -5.83 -10.19 5.79
CA GLN A 212 -4.60 -9.62 6.36
C GLN A 212 -4.11 -8.57 5.35
N ALA A 213 -4.26 -7.28 5.65
CA ALA A 213 -3.99 -6.23 4.68
C ALA A 213 -3.26 -5.05 5.31
N PHE A 214 -2.32 -4.48 4.57
CA PHE A 214 -1.39 -3.48 5.08
C PHE A 214 -0.99 -2.48 4.00
N THR A 215 -0.70 -1.25 4.43
CA THR A 215 0.03 -0.28 3.62
C THR A 215 1.50 -0.34 4.02
N LEU A 216 2.40 -0.62 3.10
CA LEU A 216 3.84 -0.72 3.36
C LEU A 216 4.56 0.48 2.79
N GLU A 217 5.16 1.30 3.63
CA GLU A 217 5.97 2.45 3.24
C GLU A 217 7.42 1.97 3.10
N LEU A 218 7.92 1.89 1.86
CA LEU A 218 9.16 1.19 1.51
C LEU A 218 10.35 2.13 1.28
N GLY A 219 10.39 3.29 1.94
CA GLY A 219 11.45 4.29 1.76
C GLY A 219 10.92 5.56 1.11
N LYS A 220 11.80 6.26 0.37
CA LYS A 220 11.54 7.59 -0.16
C LYS A 220 11.01 7.53 -1.60
N ALA A 221 10.00 8.35 -1.91
CA ALA A 221 9.51 8.52 -3.26
C ALA A 221 10.58 9.18 -4.15
N LEU A 222 11.08 8.43 -5.13
CA LEU A 222 11.97 8.93 -6.18
C LEU A 222 11.37 8.60 -7.56
N PRO A 223 11.77 9.31 -8.63
CA PRO A 223 11.37 8.96 -10.00
C PRO A 223 11.93 7.59 -10.43
N PHE A 224 11.31 7.00 -11.45
CA PHE A 224 11.81 5.77 -12.07
C PHE A 224 13.30 5.87 -12.43
N GLY A 225 14.03 4.77 -12.27
CA GLY A 225 15.46 4.63 -12.52
C GLY A 225 16.38 5.26 -11.47
N HIS A 226 15.82 5.87 -10.42
CA HIS A 226 16.58 6.51 -9.34
C HIS A 226 16.42 5.82 -7.99
N ASN A 227 15.60 4.76 -7.91
CA ASN A 227 15.41 4.02 -6.67
C ASN A 227 16.59 3.07 -6.45
N ASP A 228 17.10 3.05 -5.23
CA ASP A 228 17.97 1.98 -4.76
C ASP A 228 17.10 0.82 -4.24
N LEU A 229 17.12 -0.30 -4.95
CA LEU A 229 16.32 -1.48 -4.62
C LEU A 229 17.08 -2.46 -3.70
N GLU A 230 18.38 -2.27 -3.45
CA GLU A 230 19.16 -3.15 -2.56
C GLU A 230 18.54 -3.22 -1.15
N PRO A 231 18.11 -2.11 -0.51
CA PRO A 231 17.42 -2.16 0.78
C PRO A 231 16.06 -2.86 0.75
N LEU A 232 15.49 -3.10 -0.45
CA LEU A 232 14.19 -3.73 -0.66
C LEU A 232 14.28 -5.21 -1.05
N GLU A 233 15.48 -5.76 -1.20
CA GLU A 233 15.66 -7.18 -1.51
C GLU A 233 14.89 -8.13 -0.57
N PRO A 234 14.85 -7.93 0.77
CA PRO A 234 14.08 -8.80 1.65
C PRO A 234 12.57 -8.73 1.37
N MET A 235 12.04 -7.55 1.02
CA MET A 235 10.66 -7.39 0.59
C MET A 235 10.39 -8.11 -0.74
N GLY A 236 11.32 -8.00 -1.69
CA GLY A 236 11.26 -8.74 -2.95
C GLY A 236 11.24 -10.27 -2.76
N ARG A 237 12.02 -10.80 -1.80
CA ARG A 237 11.99 -12.22 -1.44
C ARG A 237 10.64 -12.62 -0.84
N LEU A 238 10.09 -11.82 0.07
CA LEU A 238 8.76 -12.05 0.64
C LEU A 238 7.68 -12.11 -0.45
N ILE A 239 7.69 -11.17 -1.40
CA ILE A 239 6.73 -11.15 -2.52
C ILE A 239 6.89 -12.40 -3.40
N GLN A 240 8.12 -12.79 -3.71
CA GLN A 240 8.39 -14.00 -4.50
C GLN A 240 7.90 -15.27 -3.82
N SER A 241 8.10 -15.42 -2.50
CA SER A 241 7.57 -16.56 -1.73
C SER A 241 6.04 -16.63 -1.81
N LEU A 242 5.36 -15.48 -1.64
CA LEU A 242 3.90 -15.42 -1.73
C LEU A 242 3.38 -15.81 -3.12
N ILE A 243 4.00 -15.32 -4.19
CA ILE A 243 3.66 -15.70 -5.57
C ILE A 243 3.86 -17.20 -5.79
N ALA A 244 4.93 -17.76 -5.24
CA ALA A 244 5.24 -19.19 -5.31
C ALA A 244 4.34 -20.07 -4.43
N GLY A 245 3.42 -19.50 -3.65
CA GLY A 245 2.57 -20.25 -2.72
C GLY A 245 3.35 -20.89 -1.57
N GLN A 246 4.42 -20.22 -1.12
CA GLN A 246 5.33 -20.64 -0.06
C GLN A 246 5.28 -19.65 1.10
N LEU A 247 5.64 -20.12 2.30
CA LEU A 247 5.81 -19.25 3.45
C LEU A 247 6.99 -18.27 3.22
N PRO A 248 6.80 -16.96 3.44
CA PRO A 248 7.90 -16.00 3.53
C PRO A 248 8.90 -16.33 4.63
N GLU A 249 10.11 -15.79 4.50
CA GLU A 249 11.10 -15.79 5.57
C GLU A 249 10.60 -14.95 6.76
N SER A 250 10.75 -15.50 7.97
CA SER A 250 10.33 -14.86 9.21
C SER A 250 11.52 -14.19 9.91
N GLY A 251 11.30 -12.99 10.43
CA GLY A 251 12.19 -12.31 11.37
C GLY A 251 11.61 -12.25 12.78
N GLU A 252 12.37 -11.71 13.71
CA GLU A 252 11.98 -11.57 15.12
C GLU A 252 11.08 -10.34 15.30
N ILE A 253 9.91 -10.49 15.95
CA ILE A 253 8.97 -9.37 16.18
C ILE A 253 9.64 -8.20 16.94
N GLN A 254 10.62 -8.47 17.78
CA GLN A 254 11.37 -7.47 18.55
C GLN A 254 12.18 -6.51 17.66
N GLN A 255 12.35 -6.83 16.38
CA GLN A 255 12.95 -5.93 15.39
C GLN A 255 11.96 -4.86 14.88
N LEU A 256 10.67 -4.99 15.22
CA LEU A 256 9.63 -4.03 14.86
C LEU A 256 9.24 -3.16 16.05
N ASP A 257 9.44 -1.85 15.92
CA ASP A 257 8.88 -0.89 16.86
C ASP A 257 7.38 -0.71 16.61
N GLY A 258 6.58 -1.01 17.63
CA GLY A 258 5.13 -0.88 17.57
C GLY A 258 4.64 0.52 17.94
N PHE A 259 3.68 1.03 17.17
CA PHE A 259 3.02 2.30 17.42
C PHE A 259 1.50 2.16 17.29
N ALA A 260 0.76 2.94 18.07
CA ALA A 260 -0.68 3.12 17.92
C ALA A 260 -1.00 4.60 17.77
N VAL A 261 -1.97 4.93 16.92
CA VAL A 261 -2.50 6.29 16.83
C VAL A 261 -3.06 6.71 18.19
N ALA A 262 -2.71 7.91 18.63
CA ALA A 262 -3.22 8.55 19.84
C ALA A 262 -4.10 9.76 19.50
N VAL A 263 -3.71 10.56 18.51
CA VAL A 263 -4.44 11.74 18.06
C VAL A 263 -4.37 11.83 16.53
N GLU A 264 -5.48 12.26 15.92
CA GLU A 264 -5.53 12.61 14.51
C GLU A 264 -5.70 14.12 14.36
N VAL A 265 -4.85 14.72 13.54
CA VAL A 265 -4.89 16.17 13.28
C VAL A 265 -5.61 16.38 11.95
N PHE A 266 -6.75 17.05 11.97
CA PHE A 266 -7.52 17.39 10.77
C PHE A 266 -7.33 18.85 10.40
N ARG A 267 -7.37 19.13 9.10
CA ARG A 267 -7.48 20.49 8.57
C ARG A 267 -8.96 20.85 8.46
N GLU A 268 -9.47 21.69 9.35
CA GLU A 268 -10.87 22.11 9.36
C GLU A 268 -11.09 23.51 8.78
N SER A 269 -10.05 24.34 8.71
CA SER A 269 -10.12 25.70 8.16
C SER A 269 -9.02 26.02 7.16
N GLU A 270 -9.21 27.12 6.42
CA GLU A 270 -8.20 27.63 5.47
C GLU A 270 -6.92 28.11 6.17
N ASP A 271 -7.04 28.62 7.40
CA ASP A 271 -5.95 29.12 8.24
C ASP A 271 -5.16 28.01 8.95
N PHE A 272 -5.45 26.74 8.65
CA PHE A 272 -4.75 25.60 9.24
C PHE A 272 -3.24 25.66 9.01
N ALA A 273 -2.48 25.44 10.07
CA ALA A 273 -1.02 25.33 10.01
C ALA A 273 -0.47 24.26 10.94
N LEU A 274 0.50 23.49 10.45
CA LEU A 274 1.37 22.67 11.29
C LEU A 274 2.45 23.57 11.91
N CYS A 275 2.70 23.42 13.21
CA CYS A 275 3.59 24.28 13.98
C CYS A 275 5.04 23.77 14.04
N PHE A 276 5.48 23.08 13.00
CA PHE A 276 6.81 22.49 12.87
C PHE A 276 7.22 22.48 11.38
N ALA A 277 8.48 22.14 11.10
CA ALA A 277 9.04 22.25 9.76
C ALA A 277 8.35 21.31 8.73
N ASP A 278 8.20 21.81 7.50
CA ASP A 278 7.60 21.09 6.38
C ASP A 278 8.40 19.86 5.92
N ASP A 279 9.64 19.71 6.36
CA ASP A 279 10.54 18.59 6.04
C ASP A 279 10.77 17.66 7.24
N ILE A 280 10.04 17.84 8.35
CA ILE A 280 10.22 17.01 9.54
C ILE A 280 10.08 15.52 9.21
N PRO A 281 11.02 14.66 9.67
CA PRO A 281 10.92 13.22 9.45
C PRO A 281 9.70 12.60 10.13
N ASN A 282 9.12 11.57 9.51
CA ASN A 282 8.17 10.69 10.18
C ASN A 282 8.80 10.09 11.45
N PHE A 283 7.93 9.91 12.44
CA PHE A 283 8.25 9.48 13.79
C PHE A 283 9.13 10.44 14.60
N THR A 284 9.14 11.74 14.26
CA THR A 284 9.77 12.75 15.12
C THR A 284 8.94 12.97 16.37
N GLU A 285 9.59 12.96 17.53
CA GLU A 285 8.94 13.08 18.84
C GLU A 285 8.71 14.54 19.25
N PHE A 286 7.57 14.80 19.87
CA PHE A 286 7.22 16.07 20.49
C PHE A 286 6.97 15.88 21.99
N ALA A 287 7.50 16.80 22.79
CA ALA A 287 7.34 16.79 24.24
C ALA A 287 5.94 17.30 24.67
N PRO A 288 5.45 16.90 25.86
CA PRO A 288 4.24 17.44 26.47
C PRO A 288 4.12 18.96 26.40
N GLY A 289 2.92 19.47 26.09
CA GLY A 289 2.62 20.89 25.98
C GLY A 289 3.02 21.55 24.65
N THR A 290 3.75 20.85 23.77
CA THR A 290 4.13 21.36 22.44
C THR A 290 2.88 21.60 21.59
N VAL A 291 2.76 22.79 20.98
CA VAL A 291 1.73 23.07 19.96
C VAL A 291 2.19 22.47 18.64
N VAL A 292 1.41 21.58 18.06
CA VAL A 292 1.76 20.87 16.82
C VAL A 292 0.89 21.29 15.64
N ALA A 293 -0.30 21.82 15.88
CA ALA A 293 -1.14 22.41 14.84
C ALA A 293 -1.97 23.57 15.39
N ARG A 294 -2.38 24.46 14.51
CA ARG A 294 -3.36 25.52 14.75
C ARG A 294 -4.42 25.45 13.68
N ASP A 295 -5.68 25.56 14.08
CA ASP A 295 -6.83 25.62 13.19
C ASP A 295 -7.82 26.64 13.76
N ALA A 296 -8.37 27.53 12.92
CA ALA A 296 -9.32 28.55 13.38
C ALA A 296 -10.66 27.96 13.85
N GLN A 297 -11.04 26.78 13.34
CA GLN A 297 -12.27 26.07 13.69
C GLN A 297 -12.01 25.02 14.77
N ALA A 298 -10.98 24.18 14.60
CA ALA A 298 -10.67 23.09 15.54
C ALA A 298 -9.85 23.54 16.76
N GLY A 299 -9.21 24.72 16.71
CA GLY A 299 -8.32 25.24 17.75
C GLY A 299 -6.89 24.72 17.67
N ASP A 300 -6.09 25.04 18.70
CA ASP A 300 -4.71 24.55 18.83
C ASP A 300 -4.69 23.06 19.17
N THR A 301 -3.96 22.26 18.41
CA THR A 301 -3.59 20.90 18.83
C THR A 301 -2.30 20.94 19.63
N ARG A 302 -2.35 20.44 20.87
CA ARG A 302 -1.21 20.35 21.80
C ARG A 302 -0.94 18.90 22.18
N ILE A 303 0.34 18.56 22.33
CA ILE A 303 0.72 17.29 22.95
C ILE A 303 0.24 17.30 24.40
N GLY A 304 -0.43 16.22 24.80
CA GLY A 304 -0.91 16.00 26.17
C GLY A 304 0.24 15.69 27.13
N ASP A 305 -0.01 14.79 28.09
CA ASP A 305 0.94 14.53 29.18
C ASP A 305 2.09 13.58 28.79
N GLU A 306 1.94 12.82 27.71
CA GLU A 306 2.95 11.87 27.22
C GLU A 306 3.53 12.34 25.88
N PRO A 307 4.83 12.12 25.61
CA PRO A 307 5.43 12.40 24.31
C PRO A 307 4.73 11.61 23.19
N LEU A 308 4.51 12.27 22.06
CA LEU A 308 3.94 11.64 20.86
C LEU A 308 4.86 11.87 19.66
N LYS A 309 4.84 10.94 18.72
CA LYS A 309 5.60 11.03 17.47
C LYS A 309 4.68 11.37 16.30
N VAL A 310 5.10 12.25 15.40
CA VAL A 310 4.29 12.63 14.23
C VAL A 310 4.50 11.67 13.06
N VAL A 311 3.42 11.29 12.38
CA VAL A 311 3.45 10.44 11.17
C VAL A 311 2.53 11.04 10.10
N PHE A 312 2.97 10.96 8.84
CA PHE A 312 2.33 11.54 7.65
C PHE A 312 1.95 13.03 7.77
N PRO A 313 2.84 13.94 8.25
CA PRO A 313 2.51 15.35 8.28
C PRO A 313 2.33 15.91 6.86
N ASN A 314 1.24 16.62 6.62
CA ASN A 314 0.96 17.35 5.40
C ASN A 314 -0.05 18.47 5.65
N ALA A 315 0.41 19.73 5.66
CA ALA A 315 -0.46 20.88 5.86
C ALA A 315 -1.33 21.22 4.62
N ARG A 316 -0.99 20.67 3.45
CA ARG A 316 -1.62 20.98 2.16
C ARG A 316 -2.68 19.96 1.75
N VAL A 317 -3.20 19.19 2.70
CA VAL A 317 -4.33 18.28 2.45
C VAL A 317 -5.61 19.08 2.17
N GLU A 318 -6.61 18.45 1.57
CA GLU A 318 -7.93 19.05 1.35
C GLU A 318 -8.59 19.49 2.68
N LEU A 319 -9.53 20.44 2.62
CA LEU A 319 -10.35 20.80 3.77
C LEU A 319 -11.15 19.57 4.25
N GLY A 320 -11.19 19.35 5.56
CA GLY A 320 -11.78 18.18 6.21
C GLY A 320 -10.88 16.93 6.19
N ALA A 321 -9.72 16.97 5.51
CA ALA A 321 -8.82 15.83 5.45
C ALA A 321 -7.83 15.81 6.61
N ARG A 322 -7.34 14.61 6.92
CA ARG A 322 -6.34 14.38 7.95
C ARG A 322 -4.97 14.90 7.50
N ALA A 323 -4.42 15.84 8.27
CA ALA A 323 -3.14 16.48 8.04
C ALA A 323 -1.96 15.78 8.73
N ALA A 324 -2.18 15.08 9.86
CA ALA A 324 -1.14 14.30 10.52
C ALA A 324 -1.73 13.26 11.48
N LEU A 325 -0.88 12.30 11.86
CA LEU A 325 -1.10 11.39 12.98
C LEU A 325 -0.10 11.68 14.09
N LEU A 326 -0.54 11.61 15.33
CA LEU A 326 0.33 11.57 16.50
C LEU A 326 0.21 10.19 17.14
N VAL A 327 1.35 9.53 17.32
CA VAL A 327 1.42 8.11 17.66
C VAL A 327 2.22 7.92 18.94
N ARG A 328 1.84 6.89 19.70
CA ARG A 328 2.55 6.47 20.92
C ARG A 328 3.13 5.06 20.75
N PRO A 329 4.25 4.74 21.40
CA PRO A 329 4.79 3.39 21.39
C PRO A 329 3.82 2.38 22.02
N VAL A 330 3.76 1.17 21.44
CA VAL A 330 3.01 0.03 21.98
C VAL A 330 3.79 -1.26 21.72
N ARG A 331 3.53 -2.31 22.50
CA ARG A 331 4.05 -3.63 22.17
C ARG A 331 3.20 -4.26 21.06
N LEU A 332 3.87 -4.78 20.03
CA LEU A 332 3.24 -5.71 19.11
C LEU A 332 3.05 -7.04 19.86
N THR A 333 1.82 -7.52 19.92
CA THR A 333 1.50 -8.79 20.57
C THR A 333 1.81 -9.93 19.62
N SER A 334 2.72 -10.83 20.01
CA SER A 334 2.63 -12.23 19.62
C SER A 334 1.35 -12.78 20.26
N ALA A 335 0.48 -13.39 19.47
CA ALA A 335 -0.76 -13.99 19.98
C ALA A 335 -0.52 -14.91 21.19
#